data_AF-A0A0C9V531-F1
#
_entry.id   AF-A0A0C9V531-F1
#
_cell.length_a   1.000
_cell.length_b   1.000
_cell.length_c   1.000
_cell.angle_alpha   90.00
_cell.angle_beta   90.00
_cell.angle_gamma   90.00
#
_symmetry.space_group_name_H-M   'P 1'
#
loop_
_entity.id
_entity.type
_entity.pdbx_description
1 polymer ?
#
loop_
_entity_poly.entity_id
_entity_poly.type
_entity_poly.pdbx_seq_one_letter_code
_entity_poly.pdbx_strand_id
1 'polypeptide(L)'
;MPVSRNGSPTTLRRPDLSWLLEPKSPAIVPTLDGLFKATVATNRDLIFCVPAIIEEWSRNFEYFEWLTTRTGVLFDSGPLNKVVGDSMTAQGVNIFILYGSNSFCKPSVINTNIDAYTTSDLFTSHPTKTGYWRVHGRTNDQTMHNTGEKTNLGPLDQLNNAEIILNQDSHVIASVMFGRGRFQAGIIVDPKPTFKLGPADQAKLAEYRNKIWPTVQKMNAYAPQYSRLFKEPSKPFQYTAKTTARRQPIINEYNKEIEALFTTIEATA
;
A
#
# COMPACT_ATOMS: atom_id res chain seq x y z
N MET A 1 -25.33 41.44 -35.45
CA MET A 1 -24.39 40.91 -36.45
C MET A 1 -23.85 39.58 -35.95
N PRO A 2 -24.07 38.44 -36.64
CA PRO A 2 -23.53 37.16 -36.24
C PRO A 2 -22.13 36.96 -36.85
N VAL A 3 -21.17 36.56 -36.03
CA VAL A 3 -19.80 36.20 -36.45
C VAL A 3 -19.85 34.79 -37.06
N SER A 4 -19.44 34.65 -38.32
CA SER A 4 -19.40 33.36 -39.01
C SER A 4 -18.24 32.49 -38.46
N ARG A 5 -18.55 31.23 -38.13
CA ARG A 5 -17.53 30.21 -37.85
C ARG A 5 -17.17 29.51 -39.16
N ASN A 6 -16.20 30.06 -39.89
CA ASN A 6 -15.51 29.33 -40.95
C ASN A 6 -14.21 28.73 -40.37
N GLY A 7 -14.31 27.53 -39.83
CA GLY A 7 -13.17 26.69 -39.49
C GLY A 7 -13.32 25.36 -40.21
N SER A 8 -12.44 25.10 -41.17
CA SER A 8 -12.32 23.81 -41.88
C SER A 8 -12.20 22.67 -40.86
N PRO A 9 -12.80 21.48 -41.10
CA PRO A 9 -12.65 20.35 -40.20
C PRO A 9 -11.19 19.91 -40.21
N THR A 10 -10.45 20.27 -39.16
CA THR A 10 -9.14 19.68 -38.87
C THR A 10 -9.36 18.19 -38.71
N THR A 11 -9.01 17.41 -39.71
CA THR A 11 -8.86 15.96 -39.59
C THR A 11 -7.83 15.72 -38.50
N LEU A 12 -8.30 15.35 -37.30
CA LEU A 12 -7.46 14.79 -36.25
C LEU A 12 -6.67 13.66 -36.91
N ARG A 13 -5.36 13.85 -37.12
CA ARG A 13 -4.48 12.76 -37.56
C ARG A 13 -4.73 11.61 -36.62
N ARG A 14 -5.09 10.44 -37.16
CA ARG A 14 -5.15 9.22 -36.35
C ARG A 14 -3.81 9.11 -35.63
N PRO A 15 -3.79 8.97 -34.29
CA PRO A 15 -2.54 8.80 -33.58
C PRO A 15 -1.82 7.58 -34.19
N ASP A 16 -0.53 7.73 -34.43
CA ASP A 16 0.32 6.59 -34.77
C ASP A 16 0.29 5.64 -33.58
N LEU A 17 -0.34 4.48 -33.76
CA LEU A 17 -0.50 3.44 -32.75
C LEU A 17 0.54 2.32 -32.93
N SER A 18 1.60 2.53 -33.72
CA SER A 18 2.68 1.54 -33.91
C SER A 18 3.42 1.17 -32.61
N TRP A 19 3.32 2.00 -31.57
CA TRP A 19 3.83 1.72 -30.21
C TRP A 19 2.86 0.92 -29.34
N LEU A 20 1.60 0.77 -29.75
CA LEU A 20 0.59 0.04 -29.01
C LEU A 20 0.74 -1.45 -29.31
N LEU A 21 1.19 -2.23 -28.33
CA LEU A 21 1.31 -3.67 -28.46
C LEU A 21 -0.04 -4.29 -28.84
N GLU A 22 -0.05 -5.18 -29.84
CA GLU A 22 -1.26 -5.88 -30.27
C GLU A 22 -1.86 -6.69 -29.09
N PRO A 23 -3.18 -6.55 -28.83
CA PRO A 23 -3.82 -7.30 -27.77
C PRO A 23 -3.76 -8.81 -28.04
N LYS A 24 -3.18 -9.57 -27.12
CA LYS A 24 -3.10 -11.04 -27.18
C LYS A 24 -4.27 -11.68 -26.43
N SER A 25 -4.81 -12.77 -26.99
CA SER A 25 -5.83 -13.61 -26.35
C SER A 25 -5.29 -15.03 -26.13
N PRO A 26 -5.35 -15.58 -24.91
CA PRO A 26 -5.89 -14.95 -23.70
C PRO A 26 -4.98 -13.81 -23.19
N ALA A 27 -5.57 -12.90 -22.40
CA ALA A 27 -4.80 -11.83 -21.77
C ALA A 27 -3.68 -12.42 -20.92
N ILE A 28 -2.44 -12.02 -21.19
CA ILE A 28 -1.30 -12.42 -20.37
C ILE A 28 -1.43 -11.68 -19.04
N VAL A 29 -1.61 -12.44 -17.95
CA VAL A 29 -1.65 -11.87 -16.60
C VAL A 29 -0.28 -11.27 -16.30
N PRO A 30 -0.18 -9.98 -15.93
CA PRO A 30 1.09 -9.37 -15.55
C PRO A 30 1.69 -10.11 -14.35
N THR A 31 2.93 -10.58 -14.50
CA THR A 31 3.74 -11.09 -13.39
C THR A 31 4.81 -10.07 -13.03
N LEU A 32 5.33 -10.12 -11.81
CA LEU A 32 6.40 -9.18 -11.37
C LEU A 32 7.67 -9.33 -12.20
N ASP A 33 8.03 -10.57 -12.57
CA ASP A 33 9.16 -10.87 -13.47
C ASP A 33 8.87 -10.43 -14.91
N GLY A 34 7.64 -10.67 -15.41
CA GLY A 34 7.24 -10.22 -16.75
C GLY A 34 7.25 -8.71 -16.88
N LEU A 35 6.82 -8.00 -15.83
CA LEU A 35 6.88 -6.55 -15.77
C LEU A 35 8.33 -6.07 -15.77
N PHE A 36 9.22 -6.69 -14.98
CA PHE A 36 10.63 -6.32 -14.96
C PHE A 36 11.29 -6.54 -16.32
N LYS A 37 11.06 -7.69 -16.96
CA LYS A 37 11.55 -7.99 -18.31
C LYS A 37 11.08 -6.96 -19.33
N ALA A 38 9.81 -6.55 -19.25
CA ALA A 38 9.30 -5.47 -20.10
C ALA A 38 9.99 -4.12 -19.81
N THR A 39 10.24 -3.81 -18.54
CA THR A 39 10.99 -2.60 -18.15
C THR A 39 12.41 -2.60 -18.70
N VAL A 40 13.13 -3.73 -18.62
CA VAL A 40 14.46 -3.90 -19.21
C VAL A 40 14.40 -3.78 -20.74
N ALA A 41 13.45 -4.46 -21.38
CA ALA A 41 13.30 -4.46 -22.83
C ALA A 41 12.95 -3.07 -23.41
N THR A 42 12.22 -2.25 -22.66
CA THR A 42 11.89 -0.87 -23.07
C THR A 42 13.03 0.11 -22.80
N ASN A 43 14.06 -0.30 -22.05
CA ASN A 43 15.27 0.47 -21.72
C ASN A 43 14.97 1.92 -21.30
N ARG A 44 14.01 2.09 -20.39
CA ARG A 44 13.62 3.41 -19.88
C ARG A 44 14.49 3.79 -18.69
N ASP A 45 14.96 5.04 -18.69
CA ASP A 45 15.80 5.57 -17.59
C ASP A 45 14.99 6.02 -16.38
N LEU A 46 13.70 6.26 -16.58
CA LEU A 46 12.76 6.65 -15.55
C LEU A 46 11.65 5.60 -15.48
N ILE A 47 11.49 5.00 -14.31
CA ILE A 47 10.54 3.90 -14.10
C ILE A 47 9.43 4.39 -13.18
N PHE A 48 8.19 4.05 -13.50
CA PHE A 48 7.05 4.36 -12.64
C PHE A 48 6.34 3.06 -12.26
N CYS A 49 6.24 2.78 -10.96
CA CYS A 49 5.54 1.61 -10.44
C CYS A 49 4.98 1.84 -9.03
N VAL A 50 4.18 0.90 -8.54
CA VAL A 50 3.64 0.96 -7.17
C VAL A 50 4.65 0.41 -6.15
N PRO A 51 4.61 0.84 -4.88
CA PRO A 51 5.58 0.43 -3.85
C PRO A 51 5.80 -1.08 -3.75
N ALA A 52 4.73 -1.89 -3.81
CA ALA A 52 4.83 -3.34 -3.72
C ALA A 52 5.74 -3.96 -4.80
N ILE A 53 5.77 -3.37 -6.00
CA ILE A 53 6.64 -3.84 -7.09
C ILE A 53 8.10 -3.51 -6.78
N ILE A 54 8.38 -2.32 -6.24
CA ILE A 54 9.72 -1.91 -5.80
C ILE A 54 10.22 -2.84 -4.70
N GLU A 55 9.36 -3.13 -3.71
CA GLU A 55 9.70 -4.01 -2.59
C GLU A 55 10.02 -5.43 -3.07
N GLU A 56 9.24 -5.98 -4.00
CA GLU A 56 9.52 -7.28 -4.58
C GLU A 56 10.80 -7.27 -5.44
N TRP A 57 11.00 -6.26 -6.28
CA TRP A 57 12.22 -6.15 -7.08
C TRP A 57 13.47 -5.95 -6.24
N SER A 58 13.37 -5.27 -5.09
CA SER A 58 14.48 -5.09 -4.16
C SER A 58 15.01 -6.41 -3.57
N ARG A 59 14.21 -7.48 -3.58
CA ARG A 59 14.60 -8.81 -3.10
C ARG A 59 15.41 -9.61 -4.12
N ASN A 60 15.42 -9.18 -5.38
CA ASN A 60 16.18 -9.83 -6.44
C ASN A 60 17.43 -9.01 -6.77
N PHE A 61 18.60 -9.61 -6.59
CA PHE A 61 19.88 -8.95 -6.80
C PHE A 61 20.08 -8.43 -8.23
N GLU A 62 19.68 -9.20 -9.25
CA GLU A 62 19.82 -8.79 -10.66
C GLU A 62 18.94 -7.57 -10.97
N TYR A 63 17.72 -7.57 -10.41
CA TYR A 63 16.79 -6.47 -10.63
C TYR A 63 17.29 -5.21 -9.93
N PHE A 64 17.74 -5.38 -8.69
CA PHE A 64 18.33 -4.34 -7.89
C PHE A 64 19.55 -3.70 -8.60
N GLU A 65 20.50 -4.50 -9.07
CA GLU A 65 21.70 -4.03 -9.78
C GLU A 65 21.33 -3.27 -11.06
N TRP A 66 20.33 -3.73 -11.79
CA TRP A 66 19.89 -3.00 -12.98
C TRP A 66 19.24 -1.64 -12.62
N LEU A 67 18.49 -1.57 -11.52
CA LEU A 67 17.85 -0.32 -11.06
C LEU A 67 18.86 0.76 -10.66
N THR A 68 20.05 0.41 -10.16
CA THR A 68 21.11 1.40 -9.85
C THR A 68 21.64 2.09 -11.11
N THR A 69 21.50 1.47 -12.28
CA THR A 69 21.92 2.05 -13.55
C THR A 69 20.92 3.06 -14.12
N ARG A 70 19.76 3.23 -13.49
CA ARG A 70 18.67 4.10 -13.98
C ARG A 70 18.73 5.49 -13.35
N THR A 71 18.16 6.47 -14.05
CA THR A 71 18.03 7.84 -13.53
C THR A 71 17.18 7.86 -12.26
N GLY A 72 16.11 7.06 -12.22
CA GLY A 72 15.41 6.77 -10.97
C GLY A 72 14.09 6.03 -11.12
N VAL A 73 13.56 5.65 -9.96
CA VAL A 73 12.29 4.95 -9.80
C VAL A 73 11.31 5.88 -9.10
N LEU A 74 10.22 6.21 -9.77
CA LEU A 74 9.09 6.92 -9.21
C LEU A 74 8.04 5.94 -8.70
N PHE A 75 7.44 6.28 -7.58
CA PHE A 75 6.23 5.63 -7.11
C PHE A 75 5.19 6.61 -6.61
N ASP A 76 3.96 6.12 -6.57
CA ASP A 76 2.80 6.78 -6.00
C ASP A 76 1.82 5.69 -5.51
N SER A 77 0.66 6.09 -5.00
CA SER A 77 -0.47 5.24 -4.62
C SER A 77 -0.30 4.43 -3.34
N GLY A 78 0.78 4.66 -2.58
CA GLY A 78 1.00 4.07 -1.28
C GLY A 78 2.36 4.42 -0.69
N PRO A 79 2.58 4.17 0.61
CA PRO A 79 3.90 4.31 1.21
C PRO A 79 4.83 3.19 0.74
N LEU A 80 6.10 3.52 0.53
CA LEU A 80 7.19 2.54 0.37
C LEU A 80 7.73 2.16 1.74
N ASN A 81 8.02 0.87 1.97
CA ASN A 81 8.73 0.44 3.17
C ASN A 81 10.01 1.26 3.36
N LYS A 82 10.14 1.88 4.55
CA LYS A 82 11.28 2.75 4.87
C LYS A 82 12.62 2.01 4.82
N VAL A 83 12.70 0.80 5.38
CA VAL A 83 13.94 0.00 5.41
C VAL A 83 14.38 -0.39 3.99
N VAL A 84 13.44 -0.79 3.14
CA VAL A 84 13.69 -1.10 1.72
C VAL A 84 14.14 0.15 0.98
N GLY A 85 13.38 1.26 1.11
CA GLY A 85 13.70 2.53 0.46
C GLY A 85 15.07 3.08 0.88
N ASP A 86 15.36 3.08 2.18
CA ASP A 86 16.66 3.50 2.73
C ASP A 86 17.79 2.60 2.22
N SER A 87 17.61 1.27 2.24
CA SER A 87 18.60 0.30 1.77
C SER A 87 18.91 0.49 0.29
N MET A 88 17.88 0.65 -0.56
CA MET A 88 18.06 0.87 -1.99
C MET A 88 18.72 2.22 -2.28
N THR A 89 18.32 3.28 -1.57
CA THR A 89 18.90 4.62 -1.73
C THR A 89 20.36 4.66 -1.28
N ALA A 90 20.69 4.01 -0.16
CA ALA A 90 22.07 3.91 0.34
C ALA A 90 23.00 3.17 -0.64
N GLN A 91 22.45 2.28 -1.45
CA GLN A 91 23.17 1.53 -2.47
C GLN A 91 23.09 2.17 -3.87
N GLY A 92 22.58 3.41 -3.97
CA GLY A 92 22.68 4.23 -5.18
C GLY A 92 21.44 4.24 -6.08
N VAL A 93 20.33 3.62 -5.70
CA VAL A 93 19.07 3.75 -6.45
C VAL A 93 18.41 5.08 -6.10
N ASN A 94 18.17 5.93 -7.10
CA ASN A 94 17.39 7.15 -6.91
C ASN A 94 15.89 6.83 -6.87
N ILE A 95 15.26 7.05 -5.71
CA ILE A 95 13.82 6.80 -5.52
C ILE A 95 13.10 8.14 -5.30
N PHE A 96 12.00 8.34 -6.04
CA PHE A 96 11.20 9.56 -5.98
C PHE A 96 9.72 9.26 -5.69
N ILE A 97 9.12 10.08 -4.84
CA ILE A 97 7.67 10.05 -4.59
C ILE A 97 7.03 11.04 -5.56
N LEU A 98 6.11 10.57 -6.40
CA LEU A 98 5.31 11.45 -7.24
C LEU A 98 4.07 11.87 -6.45
N TYR A 99 3.98 13.16 -6.10
CA TYR A 99 2.81 13.73 -5.46
C TYR A 99 2.51 15.11 -6.04
N GLY A 100 1.38 15.28 -6.71
CA GLY A 100 0.96 16.59 -7.20
C GLY A 100 -0.05 16.56 -8.34
N SER A 101 -0.44 17.76 -8.76
CA SER A 101 -1.26 18.02 -9.93
C SER A 101 -0.61 19.10 -10.78
N ASN A 102 -0.76 19.02 -12.10
CA ASN A 102 -0.32 20.06 -13.03
C ASN A 102 -1.44 20.39 -14.03
N SER A 103 -1.16 21.24 -15.02
CA SER A 103 -2.15 21.63 -16.04
C SER A 103 -2.71 20.47 -16.86
N PHE A 104 -1.99 19.35 -16.94
CA PHE A 104 -2.36 18.15 -17.69
C PHE A 104 -2.87 17.01 -16.79
N CYS A 105 -2.44 16.97 -15.54
CA CYS A 105 -2.82 15.97 -14.54
C CYS A 105 -3.56 16.66 -13.40
N LYS A 106 -4.89 16.79 -13.54
CA LYS A 106 -5.78 17.32 -12.51
C LYS A 106 -6.62 16.20 -11.89
N PRO A 107 -7.02 16.31 -10.62
CA PRO A 107 -8.00 15.40 -10.03
C PRO A 107 -9.26 15.33 -10.89
N SER A 108 -9.76 14.13 -11.17
CA SER A 108 -11.02 13.94 -11.90
C SER A 108 -12.26 14.31 -11.08
N VAL A 109 -12.08 14.58 -9.80
CA VAL A 109 -13.13 14.94 -8.84
C VAL A 109 -12.68 16.19 -8.09
N ILE A 110 -13.60 17.13 -7.91
CA ILE A 110 -13.45 18.32 -7.06
C ILE A 110 -14.41 18.12 -5.89
N ASN A 111 -13.90 18.22 -4.66
CA ASN A 111 -14.69 18.00 -3.44
C ASN A 111 -14.72 19.24 -2.52
N THR A 112 -14.47 20.42 -3.10
CA THR A 112 -14.53 21.72 -2.42
C THR A 112 -15.36 22.71 -3.23
N ASN A 113 -15.63 23.88 -2.64
CA ASN A 113 -16.34 24.98 -3.32
C ASN A 113 -15.43 25.83 -4.24
N ILE A 114 -14.17 25.41 -4.42
CA ILE A 114 -13.19 26.01 -5.33
C ILE A 114 -12.65 24.92 -6.27
N ASP A 115 -11.89 25.27 -7.31
CA ASP A 115 -11.23 24.30 -8.21
C ASP A 115 -10.05 23.60 -7.49
N ALA A 116 -10.36 22.82 -6.45
CA ALA A 116 -9.41 22.11 -5.62
C ALA A 116 -9.99 20.79 -5.09
N TYR A 117 -9.09 19.83 -4.88
CA TYR A 117 -9.40 18.56 -4.24
C TYR A 117 -8.69 18.48 -2.88
N THR A 118 -9.45 18.30 -1.81
CA THR A 118 -8.93 18.02 -0.48
C THR A 118 -8.51 16.55 -0.42
N THR A 119 -7.19 16.32 -0.50
CA THR A 119 -6.60 14.97 -0.57
C THR A 119 -6.78 14.19 0.73
N SER A 120 -7.01 14.90 1.85
CA SER A 120 -6.98 14.35 3.20
C SER A 120 -5.61 13.82 3.61
N ASP A 121 -4.55 14.12 2.86
CA ASP A 121 -3.19 13.73 3.22
C ASP A 121 -2.55 14.80 4.12
N LEU A 122 -1.87 14.34 5.16
CA LEU A 122 -1.10 15.14 6.11
C LEU A 122 0.35 15.18 5.66
N PHE A 123 0.98 16.35 5.80
CA PHE A 123 2.39 16.57 5.48
C PHE A 123 3.14 17.09 6.68
N THR A 124 4.43 16.75 6.77
CA THR A 124 5.35 17.39 7.72
C THR A 124 6.53 17.96 6.96
N SER A 125 6.96 19.17 7.34
CA SER A 125 8.09 19.84 6.72
C SER A 125 9.39 19.10 7.04
N HIS A 126 10.32 19.06 6.09
CA HIS A 126 11.63 18.47 6.31
C HIS A 126 12.41 19.31 7.33
N PRO A 127 13.01 18.72 8.38
CA PRO A 127 13.60 19.47 9.50
C PRO A 127 14.74 20.41 9.08
N THR A 128 15.45 20.09 7.99
CA THR A 128 16.62 20.85 7.53
C THR A 128 16.56 21.36 6.08
N LYS A 129 15.52 21.00 5.32
CA LYS A 129 15.43 21.33 3.88
C LYS A 129 14.16 22.14 3.63
N THR A 130 14.30 23.46 3.63
CA THR A 130 13.19 24.37 3.37
C THR A 130 12.51 24.07 2.03
N GLY A 131 11.18 24.02 2.02
CA GLY A 131 10.39 23.72 0.83
C GLY A 131 10.19 22.22 0.55
N TYR A 132 10.88 21.33 1.28
CA TYR A 132 10.67 19.89 1.19
C TYR A 132 9.68 19.42 2.24
N TRP A 133 8.82 18.49 1.84
CA TRP A 133 7.77 17.93 2.67
C TRP A 133 7.79 16.41 2.55
N ARG A 134 7.47 15.73 3.65
CA ARG A 134 7.16 14.30 3.62
C ARG A 134 5.66 14.09 3.83
N VAL A 135 5.10 13.12 3.12
CA VAL A 135 3.77 12.59 3.43
C VAL A 135 3.85 11.97 4.83
N HIS A 136 2.97 12.38 5.72
CA HIS A 136 2.89 11.91 7.10
C HIS A 136 1.79 10.84 7.28
N GLY A 137 0.72 10.91 6.48
CA GLY A 137 -0.38 9.94 6.49
C GLY A 137 -1.69 10.60 6.07
N ARG A 138 -2.84 10.06 6.47
CA ARG A 138 -4.17 10.62 6.11
C ARG A 138 -4.99 11.03 7.33
N THR A 139 -5.80 12.07 7.18
CA THR A 139 -6.71 12.56 8.24
C THR A 139 -7.82 11.56 8.57
N ASN A 140 -8.22 10.74 7.60
CA ASN A 140 -9.29 9.75 7.76
C ASN A 140 -8.82 8.42 8.38
N ASP A 141 -7.52 8.21 8.55
CA ASP A 141 -6.92 7.00 9.13
C ASP A 141 -6.64 7.14 10.65
N GLN A 142 -7.46 7.90 11.40
CA GLN A 142 -7.31 8.05 12.86
C GLN A 142 -8.14 7.04 13.67
N THR A 143 -7.50 6.46 14.69
CA THR A 143 -8.05 5.46 15.60
C THR A 143 -8.05 6.04 17.03
N MET A 144 -9.20 6.47 17.55
CA MET A 144 -9.35 6.96 18.95
C MET A 144 -9.51 5.80 19.93
N HIS A 145 -8.96 5.84 21.15
CA HIS A 145 -9.21 4.87 22.23
C HIS A 145 -10.14 5.44 23.33
N ASN A 146 -10.75 4.56 24.13
CA ASN A 146 -11.84 4.91 25.08
C ASN A 146 -11.36 5.52 26.42
N THR A 147 -10.05 5.60 26.66
CA THR A 147 -9.46 6.16 27.89
C THR A 147 -9.32 7.68 27.88
N GLY A 148 -9.74 8.35 26.80
CA GLY A 148 -9.49 9.78 26.63
C GLY A 148 -8.02 10.12 26.36
N GLU A 149 -7.11 9.14 26.40
CA GLU A 149 -5.85 9.25 25.68
C GLU A 149 -6.18 9.39 24.21
N LYS A 150 -5.99 10.60 23.70
CA LYS A 150 -5.54 10.77 22.33
C LYS A 150 -4.17 10.13 22.29
N THR A 151 -4.13 8.82 22.15
CA THR A 151 -2.97 8.23 21.52
C THR A 151 -2.97 8.86 20.14
N ASN A 152 -2.20 9.94 20.00
CA ASN A 152 -1.31 10.03 18.86
C ASN A 152 -0.49 8.75 18.96
N LEU A 153 -1.08 7.61 18.51
CA LEU A 153 -0.31 6.47 18.08
C LEU A 153 0.74 7.15 17.21
N GLY A 154 2.02 7.09 17.63
CA GLY A 154 3.07 7.87 17.00
C GLY A 154 2.97 7.80 15.47
N PRO A 155 3.56 8.77 14.74
CA PRO A 155 3.35 9.02 13.30
C PRO A 155 2.85 7.78 12.58
N LEU A 156 1.74 7.86 11.82
CA LEU A 156 1.15 6.77 11.03
C LEU A 156 2.15 5.74 10.44
N ASP A 157 3.39 6.16 10.19
CA ASP A 157 4.62 5.35 10.29
C ASP A 157 4.51 4.11 11.22
N GLN A 158 4.15 4.14 12.51
CA GLN A 158 4.23 2.96 13.39
C GLN A 158 3.21 1.84 13.09
N LEU A 159 1.95 2.17 12.79
CA LEU A 159 0.92 1.17 12.42
C LEU A 159 1.08 0.69 10.99
N ASN A 160 1.40 1.60 10.07
CA ASN A 160 1.75 1.20 8.70
C ASN A 160 3.04 0.36 8.73
N ASN A 161 4.04 0.69 9.54
CA ASN A 161 5.24 -0.11 9.71
C ASN A 161 4.92 -1.50 10.26
N ALA A 162 3.97 -1.63 11.19
CA ALA A 162 3.57 -2.93 11.71
C ALA A 162 2.95 -3.84 10.62
N GLU A 163 2.01 -3.32 9.84
CA GLU A 163 1.44 -4.05 8.69
C GLU A 163 2.49 -4.31 7.62
N ILE A 164 3.34 -3.33 7.31
CA ILE A 164 4.43 -3.45 6.36
C ILE A 164 5.41 -4.56 6.81
N ILE A 165 5.82 -4.60 8.09
CA ILE A 165 6.71 -5.63 8.64
C ILE A 165 6.06 -7.01 8.48
N LEU A 166 4.77 -7.14 8.79
CA LEU A 166 4.08 -8.42 8.68
C LEU A 166 3.84 -8.83 7.22
N ASN A 167 3.57 -7.88 6.32
CA ASN A 167 3.39 -8.12 4.89
C ASN A 167 4.71 -8.52 4.20
N GLN A 168 5.86 -8.27 4.82
CA GLN A 168 7.15 -8.75 4.33
C GLN A 168 7.40 -10.24 4.56
N ASP A 169 6.62 -10.87 5.46
CA ASP A 169 6.74 -12.27 5.80
C ASP A 169 6.47 -13.15 4.58
N SER A 170 7.31 -14.16 4.36
CA SER A 170 7.17 -15.07 3.22
C SER A 170 5.84 -15.83 3.20
N HIS A 171 5.12 -15.89 4.32
CA HIS A 171 3.87 -16.62 4.50
C HIS A 171 2.62 -15.73 4.38
N VAL A 172 2.77 -14.39 4.34
CA VAL A 172 1.67 -13.41 4.36
C VAL A 172 1.52 -12.74 2.98
N ILE A 173 0.28 -12.49 2.55
CA ILE A 173 -0.05 -11.65 1.39
C ILE A 173 -0.29 -10.20 1.85
N ALA A 174 -1.17 -10.05 2.83
CA ALA A 174 -1.58 -8.76 3.35
C ALA A 174 -2.05 -8.90 4.79
N SER A 175 -2.06 -7.78 5.51
CA SER A 175 -2.55 -7.69 6.87
C SER A 175 -3.24 -6.36 7.11
N VAL A 176 -4.21 -6.34 8.03
CA VAL A 176 -5.02 -5.17 8.36
C VAL A 176 -5.22 -5.11 9.88
N MET A 177 -4.69 -4.07 10.52
CA MET A 177 -4.89 -3.78 11.93
C MET A 177 -6.27 -3.14 12.19
N PHE A 178 -6.88 -3.52 13.30
CA PHE A 178 -8.17 -3.01 13.80
C PHE A 178 -8.11 -2.74 15.31
N GLY A 179 -9.14 -2.10 15.87
CA GLY A 179 -9.19 -1.73 17.31
C GLY A 179 -9.55 -0.27 17.59
N ARG A 180 -10.24 0.40 16.65
CA ARG A 180 -10.77 1.74 16.87
C ARG A 180 -11.78 1.75 18.01
N GLY A 181 -11.57 2.64 18.97
CA GLY A 181 -12.41 2.81 20.16
C GLY A 181 -12.17 1.78 21.26
N ARG A 182 -11.19 0.88 21.12
CA ARG A 182 -11.00 -0.28 22.01
C ARG A 182 -9.72 -0.17 22.84
N PHE A 183 -9.66 -0.89 23.95
CA PHE A 183 -8.49 -0.93 24.85
C PHE A 183 -7.30 -1.72 24.29
N GLN A 184 -7.54 -2.55 23.27
CA GLN A 184 -6.53 -3.39 22.64
C GLN A 184 -6.67 -3.30 21.11
N ALA A 185 -5.56 -3.48 20.40
CA ALA A 185 -5.54 -3.54 18.94
C ALA A 185 -5.34 -4.99 18.48
N GLY A 186 -6.01 -5.36 17.39
CA GLY A 186 -5.87 -6.65 16.72
C GLY A 186 -5.37 -6.48 15.29
N ILE A 187 -5.04 -7.59 14.64
CA ILE A 187 -4.63 -7.62 13.23
C ILE A 187 -5.19 -8.86 12.53
N ILE A 188 -5.73 -8.65 11.34
CA ILE A 188 -6.22 -9.69 10.44
C ILE A 188 -5.11 -9.96 9.42
N VAL A 189 -4.87 -11.23 9.09
CA VAL A 189 -3.80 -11.65 8.17
C VAL A 189 -4.41 -12.48 7.04
N ASP A 190 -4.11 -12.15 5.78
CA ASP A 190 -4.38 -12.99 4.61
C ASP A 190 -3.13 -13.82 4.27
N PRO A 191 -3.13 -15.14 4.51
CA PRO A 191 -2.00 -16.01 4.19
C PRO A 191 -1.82 -16.20 2.69
N LYS A 192 -0.59 -16.52 2.26
CA LYS A 192 -0.33 -16.99 0.88
C LYS A 192 -1.12 -18.25 0.57
N PRO A 193 -1.45 -18.54 -0.72
CA PRO A 193 -2.33 -19.65 -1.08
C PRO A 193 -1.88 -21.01 -0.52
N THR A 194 -0.57 -21.26 -0.40
CA THR A 194 0.03 -22.46 0.18
C THR A 194 -0.20 -22.62 1.69
N PHE A 195 -0.54 -21.52 2.36
CA PHE A 195 -0.79 -21.43 3.81
C PHE A 195 -2.24 -21.06 4.11
N LYS A 196 -3.13 -21.02 3.11
CA LYS A 196 -4.56 -20.82 3.37
C LYS A 196 -5.11 -22.06 4.06
N LEU A 197 -5.65 -21.84 5.25
CA LEU A 197 -6.22 -22.89 6.08
C LEU A 197 -7.74 -22.90 5.92
N GLY A 198 -8.33 -24.10 5.95
CA GLY A 198 -9.77 -24.25 6.08
C GLY A 198 -10.25 -23.94 7.51
N PRO A 199 -11.56 -23.67 7.73
CA PRO A 199 -12.11 -23.21 9.00
C PRO A 199 -11.98 -24.17 10.19
N ALA A 200 -11.47 -25.39 10.00
CA ALA A 200 -11.54 -26.49 10.97
C ALA A 200 -10.17 -27.05 11.40
N ASP A 201 -9.06 -26.59 10.81
CA ASP A 201 -7.73 -27.20 11.04
C ASP A 201 -6.93 -26.46 12.15
N GLN A 202 -7.35 -26.64 13.40
CA GLN A 202 -6.71 -26.04 14.60
C GLN A 202 -5.20 -26.36 14.73
N ALA A 203 -4.77 -27.55 14.33
CA ALA A 203 -3.36 -27.95 14.41
C ALA A 203 -2.48 -27.20 13.40
N LYS A 204 -2.92 -27.10 12.14
CA LYS A 204 -2.19 -26.33 11.10
C LYS A 204 -2.21 -24.83 11.37
N LEU A 205 -3.25 -24.35 12.05
CA LEU A 205 -3.33 -22.97 12.52
C LEU A 205 -2.26 -22.66 13.56
N ALA A 206 -2.08 -23.53 14.54
CA ALA A 206 -1.00 -23.38 15.53
C ALA A 206 0.36 -23.38 14.83
N GLU A 207 0.56 -24.25 13.84
CA GLU A 207 1.79 -24.29 13.03
C GLU A 207 2.01 -22.98 12.25
N TYR A 208 0.98 -22.47 11.55
CA TYR A 208 1.08 -21.21 10.82
C TYR A 208 1.37 -20.02 11.73
N ARG A 209 0.69 -19.95 12.90
CA ARG A 209 0.95 -18.92 13.91
C ARG A 209 2.40 -18.96 14.37
N ASN A 210 2.93 -20.13 14.64
CA ASN A 210 4.33 -20.29 15.04
C ASN A 210 5.30 -19.86 13.93
N LYS A 211 4.95 -20.05 12.65
CA LYS A 211 5.78 -19.58 11.51
C LYS A 211 5.86 -18.07 11.41
N ILE A 212 4.75 -17.36 11.60
CA ILE A 212 4.72 -15.88 11.53
C ILE A 212 5.08 -15.21 12.86
N TRP A 213 5.11 -15.96 13.97
CA TRP A 213 5.38 -15.43 15.31
C TRP A 213 6.68 -14.63 15.43
N PRO A 214 7.82 -15.05 14.84
CA PRO A 214 9.03 -14.24 14.87
C PRO A 214 8.85 -12.85 14.24
N THR A 215 8.11 -12.77 13.13
CA THR A 215 7.79 -11.50 12.46
C THR A 215 6.86 -10.64 13.31
N VAL A 216 5.95 -11.28 14.03
CA VAL A 216 5.03 -10.60 14.94
C VAL A 216 5.76 -10.08 16.17
N GLN A 217 6.76 -10.79 16.68
CA GLN A 217 7.63 -10.27 17.74
C GLN A 217 8.42 -9.05 17.26
N LYS A 218 8.90 -9.05 16.01
CA LYS A 218 9.52 -7.86 15.39
C LYS A 218 8.51 -6.72 15.28
N MET A 219 7.30 -6.99 14.81
CA MET A 219 6.20 -6.02 14.73
C MET A 219 5.87 -5.41 16.11
N ASN A 220 5.79 -6.22 17.16
CA ASN A 220 5.49 -5.78 18.52
C ASN A 220 6.58 -4.90 19.14
N ALA A 221 7.80 -4.89 18.60
CA ALA A 221 8.83 -3.92 19.01
C ALA A 221 8.52 -2.49 18.50
N TYR A 222 7.66 -2.35 17.48
CA TYR A 222 7.27 -1.07 16.87
C TYR A 222 5.82 -0.69 17.18
N ALA A 223 4.95 -1.65 17.52
CA ALA A 223 3.57 -1.42 17.91
C ALA A 223 3.43 -1.23 19.43
N PRO A 224 2.41 -0.50 19.93
CA PRO A 224 2.15 -0.38 21.37
C PRO A 224 1.97 -1.75 22.04
N GLN A 225 2.36 -1.87 23.33
CA GLN A 225 2.45 -3.13 24.10
C GLN A 225 1.16 -3.98 24.19
N TYR A 226 0.03 -3.52 23.64
CA TYR A 226 -1.28 -4.17 23.74
C TYR A 226 -1.81 -4.74 22.41
N SER A 227 -0.98 -4.84 21.37
CA SER A 227 -1.35 -5.53 20.12
C SER A 227 -1.22 -7.05 20.27
N ARG A 228 -2.34 -7.77 20.29
CA ARG A 228 -2.36 -9.23 20.19
C ARG A 228 -3.04 -9.66 18.89
N LEU A 229 -2.35 -10.50 18.11
CA LEU A 229 -2.87 -11.16 16.91
C LEU A 229 -4.06 -12.04 17.26
N PHE A 230 -5.25 -11.77 16.71
CA PHE A 230 -6.28 -12.81 16.71
C PHE A 230 -7.28 -12.75 15.54
N LYS A 231 -7.56 -13.98 15.09
CA LYS A 231 -8.64 -14.56 14.28
C LYS A 231 -8.53 -14.48 12.76
N GLU A 232 -8.82 -15.65 12.19
CA GLU A 232 -8.60 -16.13 10.82
C GLU A 232 -9.45 -15.41 9.76
N PRO A 233 -8.99 -15.39 8.50
CA PRO A 233 -9.86 -15.10 7.39
C PRO A 233 -10.72 -16.32 7.03
N SER A 234 -11.95 -16.36 7.55
CA SER A 234 -13.00 -17.19 6.94
C SER A 234 -13.53 -16.56 5.64
N LYS A 235 -13.28 -15.26 5.46
CA LYS A 235 -13.80 -14.44 4.35
C LYS A 235 -12.67 -13.93 3.45
N PRO A 236 -12.86 -13.82 2.13
CA PRO A 236 -11.83 -13.31 1.24
C PRO A 236 -11.50 -11.83 1.56
N PHE A 237 -10.22 -11.46 1.50
CA PHE A 237 -9.84 -10.06 1.55
C PHE A 237 -10.33 -9.32 0.29
N GLN A 238 -10.82 -8.11 0.49
CA GLN A 238 -11.16 -7.22 -0.61
C GLN A 238 -9.93 -6.41 -1.00
N TYR A 239 -9.54 -6.50 -2.28
CA TYR A 239 -8.40 -5.79 -2.82
C TYR A 239 -8.84 -4.67 -3.76
N THR A 240 -8.01 -3.63 -3.89
CA THR A 240 -8.14 -2.65 -4.97
C THR A 240 -7.63 -3.24 -6.28
N ALA A 241 -7.90 -2.57 -7.41
CA ALA A 241 -7.30 -2.91 -8.70
C ALA A 241 -5.75 -2.90 -8.68
N LYS A 242 -5.13 -2.29 -7.66
CA LYS A 242 -3.69 -2.21 -7.41
C LYS A 242 -3.20 -3.24 -6.39
N THR A 243 -3.97 -4.30 -6.14
CA THR A 243 -3.66 -5.40 -5.21
C THR A 243 -3.39 -4.97 -3.76
N THR A 244 -3.81 -3.77 -3.37
CA THR A 244 -3.74 -3.28 -1.99
C THR A 244 -5.00 -3.64 -1.23
N ALA A 245 -4.89 -4.10 0.02
CA ALA A 245 -6.03 -4.47 0.85
C ALA A 245 -6.93 -3.25 1.17
N ARG A 246 -8.25 -3.40 1.01
CA ARG A 246 -9.23 -2.35 1.32
C ARG A 246 -9.59 -2.40 2.80
N ARG A 247 -8.82 -1.69 3.62
CA ARG A 247 -8.93 -1.64 5.09
C ARG A 247 -10.37 -1.57 5.61
N GLN A 248 -11.10 -0.49 5.32
CA GLN A 248 -12.43 -0.26 5.91
C GLN A 248 -13.47 -1.31 5.50
N PRO A 249 -13.58 -1.70 4.21
CA PRO A 249 -14.43 -2.82 3.81
C PRO A 249 -14.09 -4.14 4.52
N ILE A 250 -12.81 -4.48 4.65
CA ILE A 250 -12.37 -5.69 5.35
C ILE A 250 -12.79 -5.61 6.82
N ILE A 251 -12.50 -4.51 7.52
CA ILE A 251 -12.90 -4.35 8.94
C ILE A 251 -14.43 -4.49 9.10
N ASN A 252 -15.21 -3.89 8.21
CA ASN A 252 -16.67 -3.98 8.25
C ASN A 252 -17.17 -5.42 8.07
N GLU A 253 -16.57 -6.15 7.13
CA GLU A 253 -16.92 -7.54 6.84
C GLU A 253 -16.57 -8.49 7.99
N TYR A 254 -15.50 -8.18 8.72
CA TYR A 254 -15.02 -8.93 9.88
C TYR A 254 -15.57 -8.41 11.22
N ASN A 255 -16.49 -7.44 11.19
CA ASN A 255 -16.92 -6.74 12.41
C ASN A 255 -17.50 -7.70 13.46
N LYS A 256 -18.27 -8.72 13.06
CA LYS A 256 -18.84 -9.69 14.01
C LYS A 256 -17.74 -10.48 14.74
N GLU A 257 -16.72 -10.90 14.01
CA GLU A 257 -15.59 -11.66 14.54
C GLU A 257 -14.69 -10.80 15.44
N ILE A 258 -14.46 -9.54 15.04
CA ILE A 258 -13.72 -8.54 15.80
C ILE A 258 -14.44 -8.24 17.13
N GLU A 259 -15.75 -8.03 17.09
CA GLU A 259 -16.55 -7.73 18.28
C GLU A 259 -16.56 -8.91 19.26
N ALA A 260 -16.80 -10.14 18.77
CA ALA A 260 -16.74 -11.35 19.60
C ALA A 260 -15.36 -11.55 20.26
N LEU A 261 -14.29 -11.17 19.55
CA LEU A 261 -12.94 -11.20 20.09
C LEU A 261 -12.80 -10.26 21.29
N PHE A 262 -13.20 -8.99 21.13
CA PHE A 262 -13.09 -8.01 22.20
C PHE A 262 -13.93 -8.39 23.41
N THR A 263 -15.15 -8.91 23.21
CA THR A 263 -15.98 -9.43 24.31
C THR A 263 -15.30 -10.56 25.08
N THR A 264 -14.64 -11.48 24.38
CA THR A 264 -13.92 -12.59 25.03
C THR A 264 -12.77 -12.05 25.89
N ILE A 265 -11.98 -11.13 25.34
CA ILE A 265 -10.83 -10.54 26.04
C ILE A 265 -11.27 -9.74 27.26
N GLU A 266 -12.33 -8.93 27.14
CA GLU A 266 -12.92 -8.16 28.26
C GLU A 266 -13.46 -9.08 29.37
N ALA A 267 -13.98 -10.26 29.02
CA ALA A 267 -14.45 -11.25 30.01
C ALA A 267 -13.31 -12.05 30.69
N THR A 268 -12.08 -11.99 30.16
CA THR A 268 -10.91 -12.70 30.70
C THR A 268 -9.91 -11.78 31.40
N ALA A 269 -10.20 -10.48 31.46
CA ALA A 269 -9.39 -9.43 32.11
C ALA A 269 -9.95 -9.11 33.50
#